data_AF-A0A1Y3EU65-F1
#
_entry.id   AF-A0A1Y3EU65-F1
#
_cell.length_a   1.000
_cell.length_b   1.000
_cell.length_c   1.000
_cell.angle_alpha   90.00
_cell.angle_beta   90.00
_cell.angle_gamma   90.00
#
_symmetry.space_group_name_H-M   'P 1'
#
loop_
_entity.id
_entity.type
_entity.pdbx_description
1 polymer ?
#
loop_
_entity_poly.entity_id
_entity_poly.type
_entity_poly.pdbx_seq_one_letter_code
_entity_poly.pdbx_strand_id
1 'polypeptide(L)'
;MPVVQFGAIGLFADREIINLIINNPSPSELFMATGYFNLAPCYVNALFESEKSCNLMIASPEANGFHGAEGLSGYIPDVYKNFSELFYRRMINKQVLNRLQLFEYKRDDWTFHAKGIWLKVYSDNKVNASVIGSTNFGYRSLNRDLETQIVLFTENEQLKDQLTKECDMLFYYCSAFKRPLTTYGNRQVPLFVSFISRWLRSFL
;
A
#
# COMPACT_ATOMS: atom_id res chain seq x y z
N MET A 1 6.43 8.14 -18.16
CA MET A 1 6.64 6.86 -18.85
C MET A 1 5.50 5.91 -18.52
N PRO A 2 4.68 5.50 -19.49
CA PRO A 2 3.64 4.49 -19.27
C PRO A 2 4.26 3.10 -19.12
N VAL A 3 3.69 2.27 -18.25
CA VAL A 3 4.09 0.88 -18.00
C VAL A 3 2.86 0.00 -17.86
N VAL A 4 3.00 -1.27 -18.25
CA VAL A 4 1.91 -2.25 -18.24
C VAL A 4 2.33 -3.49 -17.45
N GLN A 5 1.39 -4.01 -16.67
CA GLN A 5 1.50 -5.28 -15.95
C GLN A 5 0.44 -6.23 -16.48
N PHE A 6 0.84 -7.43 -16.92
CA PHE A 6 -0.12 -8.50 -17.19
C PHE A 6 0.56 -9.86 -17.03
N GLY A 7 0.57 -10.36 -15.79
CA GLY A 7 1.29 -11.58 -15.44
C GLY A 7 0.79 -12.84 -16.17
N ALA A 8 -0.49 -12.87 -16.58
CA ALA A 8 -1.07 -13.98 -17.31
C ALA A 8 -0.38 -14.28 -18.66
N ILE A 9 0.25 -13.27 -19.26
CA ILE A 9 1.02 -13.41 -20.51
C ILE A 9 2.52 -13.10 -20.33
N GLY A 10 2.98 -13.03 -19.08
CA GLY A 10 4.40 -12.81 -18.77
C GLY A 10 4.89 -11.37 -18.86
N LEU A 11 4.02 -10.37 -18.84
CA LEU A 11 4.41 -8.95 -18.82
C LEU A 11 4.55 -8.44 -17.39
N PHE A 12 5.76 -8.01 -17.02
CA PHE A 12 6.11 -7.61 -15.65
C PHE A 12 6.79 -6.22 -15.53
N ALA A 13 6.61 -5.32 -16.51
CA ALA A 13 7.34 -4.05 -16.55
C ALA A 13 7.05 -3.16 -15.33
N ASP A 14 5.79 -3.10 -14.88
CA ASP A 14 5.39 -2.41 -13.64
C ASP A 14 6.14 -2.96 -12.42
N ARG A 15 6.18 -4.29 -12.26
CA ARG A 15 6.92 -4.96 -11.18
C ARG A 15 8.38 -4.51 -11.16
N GLU A 16 9.06 -4.58 -12.30
CA GLU A 16 10.49 -4.24 -12.35
C GLU A 16 10.73 -2.78 -11.96
N ILE A 17 9.93 -1.86 -12.50
CA ILE A 17 10.10 -0.43 -12.25
C ILE A 17 9.75 -0.04 -10.81
N ILE A 18 8.70 -0.61 -10.23
CA ILE A 18 8.38 -0.36 -8.82
C ILE A 18 9.50 -0.89 -7.90
N ASN A 19 10.05 -2.08 -8.16
CA ASN A 19 11.18 -2.59 -7.37
C ASN A 19 12.40 -1.69 -7.48
N LEU A 20 12.70 -1.17 -8.69
CA LEU A 20 13.76 -0.18 -8.88
C LEU A 20 13.48 1.11 -8.09
N ILE A 21 12.26 1.64 -8.13
CA ILE A 21 11.89 2.84 -7.37
C ILE A 21 12.03 2.60 -5.87
N ILE A 22 11.60 1.46 -5.34
CA ILE A 22 11.73 1.15 -3.92
C ILE A 22 13.20 1.04 -3.52
N ASN A 23 14.03 0.35 -4.30
CA ASN A 23 15.40 0.00 -3.93
C ASN A 23 16.48 0.96 -4.45
N ASN A 24 16.15 2.00 -5.22
CA ASN A 24 17.16 2.92 -5.73
C ASN A 24 17.96 3.59 -4.59
N PRO A 25 19.24 3.94 -4.78
CA PRO A 25 20.07 4.48 -3.68
C PRO A 25 19.86 5.98 -3.41
N SER A 26 18.94 6.66 -4.12
CA SER A 26 18.79 8.11 -3.94
C SER A 26 18.26 8.46 -2.54
N PRO A 27 18.82 9.49 -1.89
CA PRO A 27 18.42 9.91 -0.55
C PRO A 27 17.02 10.53 -0.61
N SER A 28 16.02 9.69 -0.36
CA SER A 28 14.61 10.01 -0.50
C SER A 28 13.75 9.25 0.49
N GLU A 29 12.55 9.76 0.68
CA GLU A 29 11.45 9.13 1.41
C GLU A 29 10.40 8.65 0.41
N LEU A 30 9.93 7.41 0.60
CA LEU A 30 8.95 6.77 -0.24
C LEU A 30 7.60 6.71 0.48
N PHE A 31 6.57 7.21 -0.18
CA PHE A 31 5.19 7.08 0.26
C PHE A 31 4.46 6.16 -0.71
N MET A 32 3.71 5.19 -0.20
CA MET A 32 2.95 4.24 -1.01
C MET A 32 1.53 4.13 -0.48
N ALA A 33 0.53 4.17 -1.37
CA ALA A 33 -0.88 3.93 -1.02
C ALA A 33 -1.39 2.65 -1.68
N THR A 34 -2.21 1.88 -0.96
CA THR A 34 -3.02 0.82 -1.55
C THR A 34 -4.39 0.74 -0.88
N GLY A 35 -5.46 0.77 -1.69
CA GLY A 35 -6.84 0.66 -1.22
C GLY A 35 -7.19 -0.75 -0.71
N TYR A 36 -6.55 -1.78 -1.27
CA TYR A 36 -6.77 -3.18 -0.89
C TYR A 36 -5.45 -3.84 -0.50
N PHE A 37 -5.19 -3.88 0.81
CA PHE A 37 -3.91 -4.31 1.33
C PHE A 37 -3.68 -5.83 1.20
N ASN A 38 -3.03 -6.25 0.11
CA ASN A 38 -2.53 -7.61 -0.04
C ASN A 38 -1.24 -7.65 -0.88
N LEU A 39 -0.22 -6.88 -0.45
CA LEU A 39 1.00 -6.69 -1.23
C LEU A 39 1.62 -8.02 -1.71
N ALA A 40 1.95 -8.06 -3.00
CA ALA A 40 2.63 -9.18 -3.62
C ALA A 40 4.02 -9.39 -2.96
N PRO A 41 4.52 -10.64 -2.89
CA PRO A 41 5.78 -10.94 -2.19
C PRO A 41 6.98 -10.12 -2.65
N CYS A 42 7.08 -9.79 -3.94
CA CYS A 42 8.18 -8.97 -4.47
C CYS A 42 8.20 -7.57 -3.84
N TYR A 43 7.05 -6.91 -3.74
CA TYR A 43 6.96 -5.57 -3.14
C TYR A 43 7.17 -5.61 -1.63
N VAL A 44 6.67 -6.66 -0.96
CA VAL A 44 6.95 -6.87 0.47
C VAL A 44 8.45 -7.00 0.72
N ASN A 45 9.14 -7.81 -0.09
CA ASN A 45 10.59 -8.01 0.05
C ASN A 45 11.35 -6.71 -0.23
N ALA A 46 11.01 -6.00 -1.31
CA ALA A 46 11.64 -4.72 -1.62
C ALA A 46 11.45 -3.68 -0.51
N LEU A 47 10.25 -3.53 0.06
CA LEU A 47 10.01 -2.63 1.20
C LEU A 47 10.82 -3.06 2.43
N PHE A 48 10.97 -4.36 2.66
CA PHE A 48 11.75 -4.89 3.79
C PHE A 48 13.25 -4.76 3.58
N GLU A 49 13.74 -4.65 2.36
CA GLU A 49 15.16 -4.55 2.02
C GLU A 49 15.60 -3.10 1.75
N SER A 50 14.67 -2.21 1.39
CA SER A 50 14.93 -0.81 1.07
C SER A 50 15.60 -0.04 2.20
N GLU A 51 16.65 0.70 1.88
CA GLU A 51 17.34 1.58 2.83
C GLU A 51 16.59 2.91 3.06
N LYS A 52 15.54 3.20 2.28
CA LYS A 52 14.74 4.43 2.42
C LYS A 52 13.80 4.40 3.62
N SER A 53 13.43 5.58 4.09
CA SER A 53 12.20 5.76 4.87
C SER A 53 11.01 5.47 3.95
N CYS A 54 10.19 4.50 4.32
CA CYS A 54 9.04 4.02 3.56
C CYS A 54 7.79 4.14 4.42
N ASN A 55 6.78 4.83 3.90
CA ASN A 55 5.52 5.10 4.57
C ASN A 55 4.38 4.50 3.76
N LEU A 56 3.76 3.45 4.28
CA LEU A 56 2.72 2.69 3.59
C LEU A 56 1.34 3.04 4.16
N MET A 57 0.47 3.58 3.33
CA MET A 57 -0.93 3.90 3.64
C MET A 57 -1.85 2.78 3.15
N ILE A 58 -2.75 2.36 4.04
CA ILE A 58 -3.80 1.38 3.76
C ILE A 58 -5.16 1.91 4.20
N ALA A 59 -6.25 1.39 3.62
CA ALA A 59 -7.59 1.68 4.12
C ALA A 59 -7.78 1.14 5.54
N SER A 60 -8.38 1.91 6.45
CA SER A 60 -8.96 1.35 7.67
C SER A 60 -10.13 0.40 7.32
N PRO A 61 -10.54 -0.50 8.23
CA PRO A 61 -11.70 -1.36 8.01
C PRO A 61 -12.99 -0.60 7.71
N GLU A 62 -13.16 0.61 8.26
CA GLU A 62 -14.32 1.50 8.04
C GLU A 62 -14.23 2.24 6.70
N ALA A 63 -13.03 2.56 6.23
CA ALA A 63 -12.81 3.17 4.92
C ALA A 63 -12.75 2.15 3.78
N ASN A 64 -12.97 0.85 4.06
CA ASN A 64 -12.94 -0.18 3.04
C ASN A 64 -14.24 -0.18 2.21
N GLY A 65 -14.17 -0.35 0.89
CA GLY A 65 -15.35 -0.36 0.02
C GLY A 65 -16.35 -1.49 0.28
N PHE A 66 -15.97 -2.54 1.04
CA PHE A 66 -16.86 -3.61 1.48
C PHE A 66 -17.40 -3.41 2.91
N HIS A 67 -17.12 -2.27 3.54
CA HIS A 67 -17.63 -1.97 4.87
C HIS A 67 -19.16 -1.94 4.88
N GLY A 68 -19.78 -2.70 5.78
CA GLY A 68 -21.24 -2.81 5.86
C GLY A 68 -21.89 -3.66 4.76
N ALA A 69 -21.12 -4.31 3.89
CA ALA A 69 -21.67 -5.17 2.85
C ALA A 69 -22.34 -6.43 3.44
N GLU A 70 -23.46 -6.85 2.88
CA GLU A 70 -24.20 -8.03 3.33
C GLU A 70 -23.55 -9.35 2.85
N GLY A 71 -23.83 -10.43 3.58
CA GLY A 71 -23.35 -11.77 3.25
C GLY A 71 -21.83 -11.94 3.42
N LEU A 72 -21.24 -12.84 2.61
CA LEU A 72 -19.82 -13.20 2.73
C LEU A 72 -18.86 -12.05 2.42
N SER A 73 -19.30 -11.06 1.64
CA SER A 73 -18.49 -9.89 1.27
C SER A 73 -18.21 -8.97 2.46
N GLY A 74 -19.08 -8.95 3.47
CA GLY A 74 -18.89 -8.18 4.71
C GLY A 74 -17.69 -8.62 5.56
N TYR A 75 -17.10 -9.80 5.28
CA TYR A 75 -15.87 -10.27 5.95
C TYR A 75 -14.59 -9.85 5.23
N ILE A 76 -14.67 -9.25 4.04
CA ILE A 76 -13.48 -8.79 3.29
C ILE A 76 -12.67 -7.75 4.09
N PRO A 77 -13.28 -6.77 4.78
CA PRO A 77 -12.54 -5.87 5.66
C PRO A 77 -11.77 -6.60 6.77
N ASP A 78 -12.35 -7.65 7.36
CA ASP A 78 -11.69 -8.47 8.38
C ASP A 78 -10.49 -9.25 7.82
N VAL A 79 -10.57 -9.70 6.56
CA VAL A 79 -9.46 -10.34 5.85
C VAL A 79 -8.30 -9.36 5.65
N TYR A 80 -8.58 -8.13 5.18
CA TYR A 80 -7.54 -7.12 4.99
C TYR A 80 -6.94 -6.65 6.32
N LYS A 81 -7.75 -6.56 7.37
CA LYS A 81 -7.26 -6.31 8.74
C LYS A 81 -6.28 -7.42 9.16
N ASN A 82 -6.62 -8.69 8.94
CA ASN A 82 -5.73 -9.81 9.24
C ASN A 82 -4.41 -9.72 8.46
N PHE A 83 -4.44 -9.39 7.16
CA PHE A 83 -3.23 -9.19 6.37
C PHE A 83 -2.36 -8.06 6.93
N SER A 84 -2.98 -6.94 7.33
CA SER A 84 -2.30 -5.78 7.92
C SER A 84 -1.61 -6.12 9.24
N GLU A 85 -2.30 -6.83 10.13
CA GLU A 85 -1.73 -7.29 11.40
C GLU A 85 -0.56 -8.28 11.18
N LEU A 86 -0.68 -9.21 10.23
CA LEU A 86 0.40 -10.15 9.90
C LEU A 86 1.62 -9.42 9.32
N PHE A 87 1.40 -8.45 8.44
CA PHE A 87 2.48 -7.63 7.89
C PHE A 87 3.18 -6.81 8.97
N TYR A 88 2.42 -6.14 9.84
CA TYR A 88 2.97 -5.36 10.95
C TYR A 88 3.79 -6.22 11.94
N ARG A 89 3.31 -7.43 12.27
CA ARG A 89 4.09 -8.41 13.05
C ARG A 89 5.41 -8.79 12.38
N ARG A 90 5.39 -8.98 11.05
CA ARG A 90 6.62 -9.23 10.28
C ARG A 90 7.58 -8.04 10.32
N MET A 91 7.08 -6.81 10.27
CA MET A 91 7.90 -5.59 10.40
C MET A 91 8.62 -5.52 11.76
N ILE A 92 7.90 -5.85 12.85
CA ILE A 92 8.50 -5.95 14.20
C ILE A 92 9.60 -7.01 14.23
N ASN A 93 9.29 -8.22 13.76
CA ASN A 93 10.23 -9.35 13.81
C ASN A 93 11.49 -9.10 12.96
N LYS A 94 11.35 -8.38 11.84
CA LYS A 94 12.46 -7.96 10.98
C LYS A 94 13.18 -6.71 11.49
N GLN A 95 12.69 -6.07 12.55
CA GLN A 95 13.24 -4.85 13.14
C GLN A 95 13.36 -3.69 12.13
N VAL A 96 12.37 -3.53 11.25
CA VAL A 96 12.37 -2.49 10.20
C VAL A 96 11.51 -1.27 10.51
N LEU A 97 10.91 -1.19 11.71
CA LEU A 97 10.00 -0.09 12.09
C LEU A 97 10.65 1.30 12.09
N ASN A 98 11.98 1.37 12.16
CA ASN A 98 12.74 2.61 12.05
C ASN A 98 12.76 3.21 10.63
N ARG A 99 12.45 2.40 9.61
CA ARG A 99 12.48 2.80 8.19
C ARG A 99 11.26 2.40 7.39
N LEU A 100 10.40 1.53 7.91
CA LEU A 100 9.13 1.14 7.28
C LEU A 100 8.01 1.37 8.28
N GLN A 101 7.12 2.29 7.95
CA GLN A 101 5.94 2.66 8.74
C GLN A 101 4.67 2.27 8.01
N LEU A 102 3.66 1.83 8.77
CA LEU A 102 2.34 1.47 8.27
C LEU A 102 1.32 2.45 8.86
N PHE A 103 0.41 2.94 8.03
CA PHE A 103 -0.59 3.93 8.35
C PHE A 103 -1.98 3.50 7.87
N GLU A 104 -3.00 3.78 8.66
CA GLU A 104 -4.41 3.56 8.31
C GLU A 104 -5.08 4.89 7.98
N TYR A 105 -5.60 4.99 6.76
CA TYR A 105 -6.46 6.08 6.35
C TYR A 105 -7.86 5.89 6.92
N LYS A 106 -8.38 6.93 7.59
CA LYS A 106 -9.77 6.98 8.04
C LYS A 106 -10.32 8.40 7.90
N ARG A 107 -11.46 8.51 7.23
CA ARG A 107 -12.27 9.72 7.16
C ARG A 107 -13.74 9.32 7.16
N ASP A 108 -14.51 9.91 8.07
CA ASP A 108 -15.92 9.58 8.22
C ASP A 108 -16.67 9.79 6.90
N ASP A 109 -17.51 8.82 6.53
CA ASP A 109 -18.30 8.76 5.30
C ASP A 109 -17.50 8.63 3.97
N TRP A 110 -16.20 8.35 4.04
CA TRP A 110 -15.36 8.16 2.85
C TRP A 110 -14.84 6.72 2.74
N THR A 111 -14.75 6.23 1.50
CA THR A 111 -13.99 5.02 1.17
C THR A 111 -12.61 5.38 0.64
N PHE A 112 -11.60 4.59 1.00
CA PHE A 112 -10.22 4.79 0.56
C PHE A 112 -9.89 3.86 -0.60
N HIS A 113 -9.55 4.44 -1.74
CA HIS A 113 -9.21 3.71 -2.97
C HIS A 113 -7.98 4.27 -3.68
N ALA A 114 -7.20 5.11 -3.00
CA ALA A 114 -5.98 5.66 -3.54
C ALA A 114 -4.96 4.54 -3.76
N LYS A 115 -4.30 4.57 -4.92
CA LYS A 115 -3.12 3.76 -5.19
C LYS A 115 -2.08 4.63 -5.86
N GLY A 116 -0.84 4.47 -5.44
CA GLY A 116 0.25 5.23 -6.02
C GLY A 116 1.50 5.19 -5.16
N ILE A 117 2.55 5.78 -5.72
CA ILE A 117 3.83 6.00 -5.04
C ILE A 117 4.18 7.48 -5.19
N TRP A 118 4.70 8.10 -4.14
CA TRP A 118 5.29 9.43 -4.17
C TRP A 118 6.71 9.32 -3.62
N LEU A 119 7.70 9.80 -4.39
CA LEU A 119 9.10 9.79 -3.99
C LEU A 119 9.52 11.22 -3.68
N LYS A 120 9.75 11.47 -2.39
CA LYS A 120 10.12 12.77 -1.85
C LYS A 120 11.63 12.84 -1.66
N VAL A 121 12.32 13.74 -2.38
CA VAL A 121 13.78 13.84 -2.29
C VAL A 121 14.18 14.75 -1.15
N TYR A 122 15.11 14.34 -0.28
CA TYR A 122 15.42 15.11 0.94
C TYR A 122 16.00 16.50 0.69
N SER A 123 16.81 16.66 -0.37
CA SER A 123 17.43 17.95 -0.70
C SER A 123 16.43 19.03 -1.12
N ASP A 124 15.32 18.61 -1.71
CA ASP A 124 14.24 19.48 -2.21
C ASP A 124 13.06 19.53 -1.22
N ASN A 125 12.94 18.50 -0.37
CA ASN A 125 11.81 18.26 0.52
C ASN A 125 10.46 18.29 -0.21
N LYS A 126 10.44 17.85 -1.48
CA LYS A 126 9.26 17.78 -2.35
C LYS A 126 9.20 16.44 -3.07
N VAL A 127 8.02 16.12 -3.61
CA VAL A 127 7.81 14.95 -4.46
C VAL A 127 8.32 15.25 -5.88
N ASN A 128 9.39 14.58 -6.28
CA ASN A 128 10.01 14.75 -7.61
C ASN A 128 9.59 13.63 -8.58
N ALA A 129 9.09 12.52 -8.05
CA ALA A 129 8.58 11.42 -8.85
C ALA A 129 7.31 10.81 -8.23
N SER A 130 6.43 10.32 -9.09
CA SER A 130 5.22 9.61 -8.67
C SER A 130 4.89 8.47 -9.62
N VAL A 131 4.26 7.41 -9.09
CA VAL A 131 3.66 6.34 -9.87
C VAL A 131 2.16 6.40 -9.66
N ILE A 132 1.41 6.57 -10.76
CA ILE A 132 -0.04 6.73 -10.74
C ILE A 132 -0.65 5.67 -11.66
N GLY A 133 -1.68 4.96 -11.21
CA GLY A 133 -2.40 4.03 -12.07
C GLY A 133 -3.36 3.12 -11.32
N SER A 134 -3.61 1.95 -11.89
CA SER A 134 -4.70 1.06 -11.47
C SER A 134 -4.31 0.03 -10.40
N THR A 135 -3.01 -0.26 -10.24
CA THR A 135 -2.53 -1.38 -9.41
C THR A 135 -2.83 -1.20 -7.93
N ASN A 136 -3.27 -2.27 -7.25
CA ASN A 136 -3.29 -2.31 -5.78
C ASN A 136 -1.97 -2.85 -5.20
N PHE A 137 -0.98 -3.12 -6.06
CA PHE A 137 0.27 -3.79 -5.72
C PHE A 137 0.05 -5.20 -5.14
N GLY A 138 -1.15 -5.76 -5.35
CA GLY A 138 -1.56 -7.03 -4.78
C GLY A 138 -1.20 -8.24 -5.64
N TYR A 139 -1.49 -9.43 -5.14
CA TYR A 139 -1.28 -10.67 -5.90
C TYR A 139 -2.07 -10.67 -7.22
N ARG A 140 -3.33 -10.24 -7.19
CA ARG A 140 -4.18 -10.14 -8.40
C ARG A 140 -3.62 -9.17 -9.43
N SER A 141 -3.31 -7.94 -9.01
CA SER A 141 -2.72 -6.91 -9.87
C SER A 141 -1.44 -7.38 -10.55
N LEU A 142 -0.62 -8.19 -9.85
CA LEU A 142 0.61 -8.72 -10.41
C LEU A 142 0.37 -9.83 -11.44
N ASN A 143 -0.55 -10.76 -11.15
CA ASN A 143 -0.60 -12.06 -11.84
C ASN A 143 -1.83 -12.26 -12.74
N ARG A 144 -2.94 -11.58 -12.48
CA ARG A 144 -4.26 -11.87 -13.08
C ARG A 144 -4.85 -10.69 -13.83
N ASP A 145 -4.73 -9.50 -13.27
CA ASP A 145 -5.36 -8.30 -13.83
C ASP A 145 -4.40 -7.63 -14.84
N LEU A 146 -4.97 -6.92 -15.83
CA LEU A 146 -4.21 -6.03 -16.71
C LEU A 146 -4.15 -4.66 -16.04
N GLU A 147 -2.97 -4.26 -15.57
CA GLU A 147 -2.76 -2.96 -14.92
C GLU A 147 -1.98 -2.03 -15.82
N THR A 148 -2.28 -0.74 -15.73
CA THR A 148 -1.55 0.31 -16.45
C THR A 148 -1.21 1.44 -15.50
N GLN A 149 0.04 1.91 -15.60
CA GLN A 149 0.58 2.92 -14.71
C GLN A 149 1.38 3.95 -15.50
N ILE A 150 1.48 5.15 -14.94
CA ILE A 150 2.34 6.23 -15.42
C ILE A 150 3.36 6.50 -14.33
N VAL A 151 4.63 6.35 -14.68
CA VAL A 151 5.76 6.78 -13.87
C VAL A 151 6.13 8.20 -14.32
N LEU A 152 5.96 9.15 -13.42
CA LEU A 152 6.20 10.57 -13.65
C LEU A 152 7.46 10.99 -12.90
N PHE A 153 8.36 11.68 -13.60
CA PHE A 153 9.48 12.42 -13.02
C PHE A 153 9.34 13.87 -13.46
N THR A 154 9.60 14.82 -12.56
CA THR A 154 9.42 16.23 -12.87
C THR A 154 10.46 17.11 -12.19
N GLU A 155 10.95 18.10 -12.94
CA GLU A 155 11.71 19.24 -12.43
C GLU A 155 10.84 20.50 -12.33
N ASN A 156 9.59 20.45 -12.79
CA ASN A 156 8.66 21.57 -12.70
C ASN A 156 8.21 21.78 -11.24
N GLU A 157 8.62 22.91 -10.67
CA GLU A 157 8.37 23.26 -9.26
C GLU A 157 6.89 23.29 -8.88
N GLN A 158 6.03 23.81 -9.75
CA GLN A 158 4.59 23.85 -9.48
C GLN A 158 3.99 22.44 -9.38
N LEU A 159 4.42 21.52 -10.26
CA LEU A 159 3.96 20.14 -10.23
C LEU A 159 4.50 19.39 -8.99
N LYS A 160 5.75 19.63 -8.60
CA LYS A 160 6.31 19.09 -7.35
C LYS A 160 5.49 19.54 -6.13
N ASP A 161 5.13 20.81 -6.07
CA ASP A 161 4.30 21.35 -4.98
C ASP A 161 2.91 20.72 -4.96
N GLN A 162 2.30 20.50 -6.13
CA GLN A 162 0.98 19.84 -6.23
C GLN A 162 1.03 18.38 -5.77
N LEU A 163 2.01 17.61 -6.23
CA LEU A 163 2.20 16.22 -5.82
C LEU A 163 2.51 16.09 -4.32
N THR A 164 3.29 17.02 -3.78
CA THR A 164 3.60 17.07 -2.34
C THR A 164 2.32 17.35 -1.55
N LYS A 165 1.53 18.36 -1.94
CA LYS A 165 0.25 18.68 -1.30
C LYS A 165 -0.75 17.53 -1.38
N GLU A 166 -0.82 16.82 -2.50
CA GLU A 166 -1.66 15.63 -2.65
C GLU A 166 -1.26 14.55 -1.64
N CYS A 167 0.03 14.22 -1.56
CA CYS A 167 0.55 13.22 -0.62
C CYS A 167 0.28 13.64 0.84
N ASP A 168 0.58 14.88 1.20
CA ASP A 168 0.36 15.42 2.55
C ASP A 168 -1.13 15.39 2.93
N MET A 169 -2.04 15.70 1.99
CA MET A 169 -3.49 15.62 2.19
C MET A 169 -3.98 14.19 2.45
N LEU A 170 -3.40 13.18 1.79
CA LEU A 170 -3.72 11.78 2.07
C LEU A 170 -3.24 11.39 3.48
N PHE A 171 -2.04 11.80 3.86
CA PHE A 171 -1.46 11.54 5.18
C PHE A 171 -2.16 12.26 6.32
N TYR A 172 -2.75 13.42 6.07
CA TYR A 172 -3.51 14.17 7.07
C TYR A 172 -4.64 13.33 7.70
N TYR A 173 -5.28 12.46 6.91
CA TYR A 173 -6.33 11.54 7.37
C TYR A 173 -5.80 10.16 7.78
N CYS A 174 -4.48 9.99 7.79
CA CYS A 174 -3.86 8.75 8.21
C CYS A 174 -3.46 8.80 9.68
N SER A 175 -3.57 7.65 10.35
CA SER A 175 -2.99 7.44 11.68
C SER A 175 -2.02 6.28 11.66
N ALA A 176 -0.96 6.33 12.47
CA ALA A 176 0.00 5.23 12.55
C ALA A 176 -0.72 3.94 12.94
N PHE A 177 -0.43 2.85 12.23
CA PHE A 177 -1.04 1.55 12.46
C PHE A 177 -0.73 1.11 13.89
N LYS A 178 -1.77 1.01 14.72
CA LYS A 178 -1.59 0.64 16.12
C LYS A 178 -1.36 -0.86 16.20
N ARG A 179 -0.36 -1.27 16.98
CA ARG A 179 -0.20 -2.68 17.34
C ARG A 179 -1.55 -3.16 17.87
N PRO A 180 -2.10 -4.29 17.38
CA PRO A 180 -3.27 -4.87 18.00
C PRO A 180 -2.90 -5.19 19.45
N LEU A 181 -3.36 -4.36 20.39
CA LEU A 181 -3.49 -4.74 21.78
C LEU A 181 -4.34 -5.99 21.73
N THR A 182 -3.84 -7.10 22.25
CA THR A 182 -4.60 -8.35 22.36
C THR A 182 -5.98 -8.02 22.93
N THR A 183 -6.97 -8.00 22.03
CA THR A 183 -8.41 -8.05 22.30
C THR A 183 -8.89 -7.15 23.45
N TYR A 184 -9.19 -5.90 23.16
CA TYR A 184 -10.19 -5.15 23.94
C TYR A 184 -11.04 -4.29 23.01
N GLY A 185 -12.34 -4.58 22.93
CA GLY A 185 -13.36 -3.65 22.42
C GLY A 185 -13.87 -3.87 20.99
N ASN A 186 -13.01 -4.12 19.99
CA ASN A 186 -13.46 -4.17 18.58
C ASN A 186 -13.27 -5.55 17.95
N ARG A 187 -14.40 -6.16 17.56
CA ARG A 187 -14.60 -7.39 16.75
C ARG A 187 -13.33 -8.21 16.51
N GLN A 188 -13.17 -9.30 17.25
CA GLN A 188 -12.14 -10.30 16.95
C GLN A 188 -12.37 -10.80 15.52
N VAL A 189 -11.31 -10.77 14.69
CA VAL A 189 -11.34 -11.40 13.37
C VAL A 189 -11.77 -12.86 13.59
N PRO A 190 -12.91 -13.30 13.03
CA PRO A 190 -13.38 -14.65 13.25
C PRO A 190 -12.30 -15.68 12.90
N LEU A 191 -12.14 -16.73 13.69
CA LEU A 191 -11.08 -17.73 13.47
C LEU A 191 -11.12 -18.34 12.07
N PHE A 192 -12.33 -18.49 11.49
CA PHE A 192 -12.48 -18.96 10.12
C PHE A 192 -11.85 -18.00 9.10
N VAL A 193 -11.91 -16.68 9.33
CA VAL A 193 -11.29 -15.66 8.46
C VAL A 193 -9.78 -15.84 8.42
N SER A 194 -9.16 -16.12 9.57
CA SER A 194 -7.72 -16.45 9.65
C SER A 194 -7.36 -17.72 8.87
N PHE A 195 -8.25 -18.72 8.85
CA PHE A 195 -8.04 -19.97 8.11
C PHE A 195 -8.19 -19.78 6.59
N ILE A 196 -9.20 -19.04 6.14
CA ILE A 196 -9.45 -18.81 4.70
C ILE A 196 -8.56 -17.73 4.11
N SER A 197 -7.98 -16.83 4.92
CA SER A 197 -7.16 -15.71 4.45
C SER A 197 -6.00 -16.18 3.58
N ARG A 198 -5.40 -17.33 3.90
CA ARG A 198 -4.34 -17.95 3.10
C ARG A 198 -4.80 -18.35 1.69
N TRP A 199 -6.04 -18.81 1.55
CA TRP A 199 -6.64 -19.14 0.26
C TRP A 199 -7.01 -17.86 -0.51
N LEU A 200 -7.68 -16.94 0.18
CA LEU A 200 -8.10 -15.65 -0.37
C LEU A 200 -6.93 -14.78 -0.80
N ARG A 201 -5.73 -14.95 -0.24
CA ARG A 201 -4.52 -14.19 -0.63
C ARG A 201 -4.18 -14.29 -2.12
N SER A 202 -4.55 -15.38 -2.77
CA SER A 202 -4.33 -15.58 -4.21
C SER A 202 -5.52 -15.13 -5.08
N PHE A 203 -6.66 -14.84 -4.45
CA PHE A 203 -7.90 -14.41 -5.09
C PHE A 203 -8.22 -12.93 -4.87
N LEU A 204 -7.68 -12.31 -3.83
CA LEU A 204 -7.81 -10.89 -3.45
C LEU A 204 -6.55 -10.09 -3.76
#